data_AF-E0LSQ2-F1
#
_entry.id   AF-E0LSQ2-F1
#
_cell.length_a   1.000
_cell.length_b   1.000
_cell.length_c   1.000
_cell.angle_alpha   90.00
_cell.angle_beta   90.00
_cell.angle_gamma   90.00
#
_symmetry.space_group_name_H-M   'P 1'
#
loop_
_entity.id
_entity.type
_entity.pdbx_description
1 polymer ?
#
loop_
_entity_poly.entity_id
_entity_poly.type
_entity_poly.pdbx_seq_one_letter_code
_entity_poly.pdbx_strand_id
1 'polypeptide(L)' 'MEKPNPLAALSLIIWFLMFIPCFRMAQKAGFGWKMALLLSFPGIHFIMLYVLAYKKWPSLPRA' A
#
# COMPACT_ATOMS: atom_id res chain seq x y z
N MET A 1 -32.70 4.19 4.93
CA MET A 1 -31.44 4.51 4.22
C MET A 1 -30.44 4.96 5.28
N GLU A 2 -29.43 4.13 5.57
CA GLU A 2 -28.35 4.53 6.47
C GLU A 2 -27.61 5.72 5.84
N LYS A 3 -27.47 6.82 6.59
CA LYS A 3 -26.71 7.98 6.13
C LYS A 3 -25.28 7.52 5.80
N PRO A 4 -24.73 7.82 4.62
CA PRO A 4 -23.36 7.45 4.31
C PRO A 4 -22.44 8.07 5.37
N ASN A 5 -21.68 7.24 6.07
CA ASN A 5 -20.77 7.70 7.11
C ASN A 5 -19.67 8.54 6.45
N PRO A 6 -19.65 9.87 6.65
CA PRO A 6 -18.74 10.76 5.93
C PRO A 6 -17.28 10.45 6.24
N LEU A 7 -16.99 9.91 7.43
CA LEU A 7 -15.66 9.47 7.82
C LEU A 7 -15.19 8.25 7.04
N ALA A 8 -16.09 7.30 6.78
CA ALA A 8 -15.78 6.12 5.96
C ALA A 8 -15.47 6.52 4.51
N ALA A 9 -16.27 7.43 3.93
CA ALA A 9 -16.02 7.95 2.59
C ALA A 9 -14.68 8.70 2.49
N LEU A 10 -14.39 9.57 3.46
CA LEU A 10 -13.11 10.29 3.53
C LEU A 10 -11.92 9.31 3.65
N SER A 11 -12.05 8.29 4.51
CA SER A 11 -11.00 7.28 4.70
C SER A 11 -10.69 6.48 3.43
N LEU A 12 -11.72 6.15 2.63
CA LEU A 12 -11.56 5.49 1.35
C LEU A 12 -10.85 6.37 0.31
N ILE A 13 -11.19 7.66 0.26
CA ILE A 13 -10.54 8.62 -0.65
C ILE A 13 -9.06 8.77 -0.30
N ILE A 14 -8.75 8.98 0.98
CA ILE A 14 -7.37 9.10 1.47
C ILE A 14 -6.58 7.81 1.17
N TRP A 15 -7.19 6.64 1.43
CA TRP A 15 -6.59 5.35 1.12
C TRP A 15 -6.29 5.19 -0.38
N PHE A 16 -7.21 5.60 -1.25
CA PHE A 16 -7.03 5.52 -2.70
C PHE A 16 -5.89 6.42 -3.18
N LEU A 17 -5.79 7.63 -2.64
CA LEU A 17 -4.68 8.55 -2.93
C LEU A 17 -3.33 7.99 -2.44
N MET A 18 -3.30 7.32 -1.28
CA MET A 18 -2.11 6.67 -0.74
C MET A 18 -1.75 5.35 -1.43
N PHE A 19 -2.72 4.66 -2.04
CA PHE A 19 -2.48 3.43 -2.77
C PHE A 19 -1.55 3.64 -3.97
N ILE A 20 -1.68 4.76 -4.68
CA ILE A 20 -0.86 5.09 -5.85
C ILE A 20 0.66 5.12 -5.53
N PRO A 21 1.14 5.91 -4.55
CA PRO A 21 2.56 5.90 -4.20
C PRO A 21 3.00 4.53 -3.64
N CYS A 22 2.16 3.85 -2.85
CA CYS A 22 2.46 2.49 -2.36
C CYS A 22 2.62 1.48 -3.51
N PHE A 23 1.78 1.57 -4.54
CA PHE A 23 1.85 0.74 -5.73
C PHE A 23 3.12 0.99 -6.52
N ARG A 24 3.49 2.27 -6.73
CA ARG A 24 4.75 2.61 -7.39
C ARG A 24 5.97 2.15 -6.60
N MET A 25 5.95 2.26 -5.27
CA MET A 25 7.02 1.74 -4.42
C MET A 25 7.13 0.21 -4.51
N ALA A 26 6.00 -0.50 -4.40
CA ALA A 26 5.97 -1.95 -4.52
C ALA A 26 6.51 -2.42 -5.89
N GLN A 27 6.12 -1.77 -7.00
CA GLN A 27 6.64 -2.10 -8.32
C GLN A 27 8.13 -1.81 -8.47
N LYS A 28 8.63 -0.66 -7.99
CA LYS A 28 10.08 -0.34 -7.99
C LYS A 28 10.90 -1.35 -7.18
N ALA A 29 10.30 -1.88 -6.12
CA ALA A 29 10.88 -2.89 -5.27
C ALA A 29 10.81 -4.32 -5.85
N GLY A 30 10.23 -4.49 -7.04
CA GLY A 30 10.03 -5.80 -7.68
C GLY A 30 8.88 -6.62 -7.10
N PHE A 31 8.05 -6.02 -6.24
CA PHE A 31 6.87 -6.67 -5.68
C PHE A 31 5.63 -6.46 -6.58
N GLY A 32 4.78 -7.49 -6.66
CA GLY A 32 3.53 -7.43 -7.43
C GLY A 32 2.43 -6.59 -6.78
N TRP A 33 1.32 -6.40 -7.50
CA TRP A 33 0.15 -5.61 -7.08
C TRP A 33 -0.47 -6.06 -5.75
N LYS A 34 -0.38 -7.35 -5.40
CA LYS A 34 -0.84 -7.89 -4.12
C LYS A 34 -0.10 -7.27 -2.93
N MET A 35 1.20 -7.03 -3.08
CA MET A 35 2.02 -6.42 -2.03
C MET A 35 1.75 -4.93 -1.88
N ALA A 36 1.43 -4.25 -2.99
CA ALA A 36 0.99 -2.86 -2.97
C ALA A 36 -0.33 -2.69 -2.19
N LEU A 37 -1.25 -3.62 -2.36
CA LEU A 37 -2.54 -3.61 -1.67
C LEU A 37 -2.38 -3.90 -0.17
N LEU A 38 -1.51 -4.84 0.21
CA LEU A 38 -1.12 -5.04 1.62
C LEU A 38 -0.43 -3.81 2.21
N LEU A 39 0.44 -3.16 1.43
CA LEU A 39 1.14 -1.95 1.87
C LEU A 39 0.18 -0.78 2.04
N SER A 40 -0.85 -0.61 1.21
CA SER A 40 -1.72 0.57 1.28
C SER A 40 -2.67 0.58 2.48
N PHE A 41 -2.93 -0.55 3.13
CA PHE A 41 -3.82 -0.59 4.29
C PHE A 41 -3.20 0.15 5.49
N PRO A 42 -3.82 1.23 6.00
CA PRO A 42 -3.22 2.10 7.00
C PRO A 42 -2.90 1.38 8.32
N GLY A 43 -3.73 0.40 8.72
CA GLY A 43 -3.50 -0.38 9.95
C GLY A 43 -2.29 -1.31 9.90
N ILE A 44 -1.96 -1.85 8.72
CA ILE A 44 -0.82 -2.77 8.53
C ILE A 44 0.37 -2.11 7.83
N HIS A 45 0.22 -0.86 7.38
CA HIS A 45 1.22 -0.10 6.64
C HIS A 45 2.56 -0.06 7.38
N PHE A 46 2.56 0.33 8.65
CA PHE A 46 3.78 0.44 9.46
C PHE A 46 4.47 -0.91 9.70
N ILE A 47 3.70 -1.98 9.93
CA ILE A 47 4.24 -3.33 10.08
C ILE A 47 4.88 -3.78 8.76
N MET A 48 4.23 -3.51 7.64
CA MET A 48 4.75 -3.86 6.32
C MET A 48 6.02 -3.07 5.99
N LEU A 49 6.09 -1.79 6.33
CA LEU A 49 7.31 -0.98 6.20
C LEU A 49 8.46 -1.56 7.04
N TYR A 50 8.18 -1.98 8.28
CA TYR A 50 9.17 -2.63 9.12
C TYR A 50 9.67 -3.94 8.49
N VAL A 51 8.78 -4.81 8.04
CA VAL A 51 9.15 -6.05 7.35
C VAL A 51 9.96 -5.77 6.09
N LEU A 52 9.55 -4.79 5.28
CA LEU A 52 10.26 -4.39 4.06
C LEU A 52 11.65 -3.79 4.34
N ALA A 53 11.87 -3.15 5.50
CA ALA A 53 13.17 -2.60 5.87
C ALA A 53 14.23 -3.71 6.11
N TYR A 54 13.82 -4.86 6.62
CA TYR A 54 14.73 -5.98 6.92
C TYR A 54 14.69 -7.11 5.87
N LYS A 55 13.63 -7.17 5.06
CA LYS A 55 13.52 -8.16 3.99
C LYS A 55 14.44 -7.77 2.84
N LYS A 56 15.16 -8.74 2.27
CA LYS A 56 15.87 -8.52 1.01
C LYS A 56 14.85 -8.26 -0.10
N TRP A 57 14.92 -7.09 -0.72
CA TRP A 57 14.00 -6.74 -1.81
C TRP A 57 14.28 -7.69 -2.98
N PRO A 58 13.25 -8.20 -3.67
CA PRO A 58 13.43 -8.86 -4.94
C PRO A 58 13.87 -7.78 -5.92
N SER A 59 15.16 -7.47 -5.92
CA SER A 59 15.79 -6.60 -6.89
C SER A 59 15.32 -7.06 -8.26
N LEU A 60 14.58 -6.19 -8.97
CA LEU A 60 14.26 -6.41 -10.37
C LEU A 60 15.57 -6.84 -11.07
N PRO A 61 15.65 -7.99 -11.75
CA PRO A 61 16.68 -8.19 -12.74
C PRO A 61 16.53 -6.99 -13.69
N ARG A 62 17.59 -6.19 -13.83
CA ARG A 62 17.65 -5.14 -14.87
C ARG A 62 17.25 -5.81 -16.18
N ALA A 63 16.09 -5.43 -16.72
CA ALA A 63 15.80 -5.56 -18.14
C ALA A 63 16.33 -4.29 -18.82
#